data_AF-A0A0W0S8J5-F1
#
_entry.id   AF-A0A0W0S8J5-F1
#
_cell.length_a   1.000
_cell.length_b   1.000
_cell.length_c   1.000
_cell.angle_alpha   90.00
_cell.angle_beta   90.00
_cell.angle_gamma   90.00
#
_symmetry.space_group_name_H-M   'P 1'
#
loop_
_entity.id
_entity.type
_entity.pdbx_description
1 polymer ?
#
loop_
_entity_poly.entity_id
_entity_poly.type
_entity_poly.pdbx_seq_one_letter_code
_entity_poly.pdbx_strand_id
1 'polypeptide(L)'
;MEADLYNLWPEIGMMNQAHSNYQLSGLHQQIDYLGCAMKIDKGSHSADPPDSAKGLVARTFLFMAEHYGLTLSPSQKKLFIAWNKAFKPNIWEKQWALQVALIEGYESSYMTHWQVKAHIAL
;
A
#
# COMPACT_ATOMS: atom_id res chain seq x y z
N MET A 1 -15.23 5.34 0.52
CA MET A 1 -13.91 5.13 1.13
C MET A 1 -13.75 3.73 1.70
N GLU A 2 -14.46 3.35 2.78
CA GLU A 2 -14.27 2.01 3.38
C GLU A 2 -14.63 0.84 2.44
N ALA A 3 -15.67 1.02 1.63
CA ALA A 3 -16.11 0.03 0.64
C ALA A 3 -15.40 0.14 -0.72
N ASP A 4 -14.42 1.05 -0.86
CA ASP A 4 -13.68 1.21 -2.11
C ASP A 4 -12.78 -0.01 -2.34
N LEU A 5 -13.02 -0.71 -3.45
CA LEU A 5 -12.29 -1.92 -3.80
C LEU A 5 -10.79 -1.66 -3.96
N TYR A 6 -10.35 -0.43 -4.32
CA TYR A 6 -8.93 -0.06 -4.35
C TYR A 6 -8.22 -0.20 -2.98
N ASN A 7 -9.00 -0.20 -1.89
CA ASN A 7 -8.56 -0.31 -0.51
C ASN A 7 -8.82 -1.69 0.12
N LEU A 8 -9.36 -2.66 -0.62
CA LEU A 8 -9.71 -3.97 -0.10
C LEU A 8 -8.83 -5.07 -0.72
N TRP A 9 -7.98 -5.68 0.10
CA TRP A 9 -7.15 -6.82 -0.30
C TRP A 9 -7.32 -8.02 0.62
N PRO A 10 -7.28 -9.25 0.09
CA PRO A 10 -7.30 -10.44 0.93
C PRO A 10 -6.01 -10.52 1.76
N GLU A 11 -6.17 -10.76 3.05
CA GLU A 11 -5.07 -10.95 4.00
C GLU A 11 -5.36 -12.17 4.90
N ILE A 12 -4.29 -12.80 5.40
CA ILE A 12 -4.40 -13.84 6.44
C ILE A 12 -4.96 -13.18 7.70
N GLY A 13 -6.06 -13.69 8.26
CA GLY A 13 -6.76 -13.05 9.39
C GLY A 13 -5.88 -12.76 10.61
N MET A 14 -4.91 -13.63 10.90
CA MET A 14 -3.92 -13.39 11.97
C MET A 14 -2.98 -12.22 11.66
N MET A 15 -2.58 -12.05 10.40
CA MET A 15 -1.74 -10.93 9.95
C MET A 15 -2.52 -9.62 10.03
N ASN A 16 -3.78 -9.62 9.55
CA ASN A 16 -4.66 -8.46 9.66
C ASN A 16 -4.86 -8.05 11.14
N GLN A 17 -5.09 -9.03 12.02
CA GLN A 17 -5.19 -8.77 13.46
C GLN A 17 -3.88 -8.22 14.05
N ALA A 18 -2.73 -8.75 13.63
CA ALA A 18 -1.43 -8.31 14.12
C ALA A 18 -1.03 -6.91 13.59
N HIS A 19 -1.40 -6.59 12.35
CA HIS A 19 -1.25 -5.28 11.73
C HIS A 19 -2.07 -4.22 12.45
N SER A 20 -3.33 -4.55 12.79
CA SER A 20 -4.25 -3.62 13.44
C SER A 20 -4.30 -2.29 12.66
N ASN A 21 -4.19 -1.16 13.35
CA ASN A 21 -4.09 0.18 12.78
C ASN A 21 -2.67 0.77 12.90
N TYR A 22 -1.63 -0.08 12.89
CA TYR A 22 -0.25 0.37 13.03
C TYR A 22 0.23 1.15 11.81
N GLN A 23 1.15 2.09 12.05
CA GLN A 23 1.71 2.90 10.98
C GLN A 23 2.70 2.09 10.16
N LEU A 24 2.59 2.21 8.85
CA LEU A 24 3.52 1.57 7.94
C LEU A 24 4.88 2.26 7.96
N SER A 25 5.94 1.48 8.13
CA SER A 25 7.32 1.98 8.16
C SER A 25 8.30 0.92 7.64
N GLY A 26 9.50 1.34 7.26
CA GLY A 26 10.59 0.42 6.88
C GLY A 26 11.36 -0.03 8.12
N LEU A 27 10.97 -1.16 8.71
CA LEU A 27 11.59 -1.69 9.93
C LEU A 27 12.86 -2.48 9.60
N HIS A 28 13.97 -2.14 10.26
CA HIS A 28 15.28 -2.74 9.98
C HIS A 28 15.48 -4.11 10.67
N GLN A 29 14.77 -4.39 11.78
CA GLN A 29 14.95 -5.62 12.53
C GLN A 29 14.13 -6.78 11.93
N GLN A 30 14.84 -7.89 11.65
CA GLN A 30 14.29 -9.13 11.11
C GLN A 30 13.66 -9.98 12.23
N ILE A 31 12.45 -9.63 12.65
CA ILE A 31 11.60 -10.62 13.30
C ILE A 31 10.42 -10.84 12.39
N ASP A 32 10.54 -11.88 11.56
CA ASP A 32 9.44 -12.40 10.77
C ASP A 32 8.28 -12.74 11.72
N TYR A 33 7.10 -12.21 11.45
CA TYR A 33 5.92 -12.55 12.23
C TYR A 33 5.45 -13.95 11.82
N LEU A 34 5.62 -14.92 12.72
CA LEU A 34 5.18 -16.31 12.54
C LEU A 34 5.67 -16.97 11.22
N GLY A 35 6.88 -16.64 10.78
CA GLY A 35 7.48 -17.20 9.56
C GLY A 35 7.02 -16.53 8.25
N CYS A 36 6.29 -15.42 8.33
CA CYS A 36 6.03 -14.53 7.20
C CYS A 36 6.94 -13.31 7.27
N ALA A 37 7.36 -12.79 6.12
CA ALA A 37 8.27 -11.64 6.02
C ALA A 37 7.66 -10.29 6.47
N MET A 38 6.44 -10.30 7.01
CA MET A 38 5.82 -9.15 7.64
C MET A 38 6.42 -8.95 9.03
N LYS A 39 6.76 -7.71 9.36
CA LYS A 39 7.34 -7.35 10.66
C LYS A 39 6.39 -6.43 11.41
N ILE A 40 6.24 -6.69 12.71
CA ILE A 40 5.37 -5.91 13.60
C ILE A 40 6.16 -5.49 14.82
N ASP A 41 6.25 -4.18 15.05
CA ASP A 41 6.76 -3.60 16.29
C ASP A 41 5.60 -3.03 17.10
N LYS A 42 5.18 -3.79 18.12
CA LYS A 42 4.11 -3.37 19.04
C LYS A 42 4.53 -2.20 19.92
N GLY A 43 5.82 -2.03 20.22
CA GLY A 43 6.31 -0.94 21.06
C GLY A 43 6.18 0.43 20.37
N SER A 44 6.49 0.50 19.08
CA SER A 44 6.37 1.71 18.27
C SER A 44 5.08 1.80 17.44
N HIS A 45 4.16 0.83 17.59
CA HIS A 45 2.91 0.73 16.82
C HIS A 45 3.15 0.83 15.31
N SER A 46 4.14 0.06 14.85
CA SER A 46 4.63 0.08 13.47
C SER A 46 4.54 -1.29 12.81
N ALA A 47 4.26 -1.30 11.51
CA ALA A 47 4.26 -2.49 10.68
C ALA A 47 5.10 -2.28 9.42
N ASP A 48 5.87 -3.29 9.02
CA ASP A 48 6.62 -3.33 7.77
C ASP A 48 6.11 -4.52 6.94
N PRO A 49 5.36 -4.27 5.85
CA PRO A 49 4.88 -5.33 4.99
C PRO A 49 6.05 -5.95 4.20
N PRO A 50 5.88 -7.17 3.66
CA PRO A 50 6.89 -7.75 2.78
C PRO A 50 7.09 -6.89 1.51
N ASP A 51 8.29 -6.98 0.91
CA ASP A 51 8.65 -6.22 -0.30
C ASP A 51 7.69 -6.46 -1.47
N SER A 52 7.12 -7.68 -1.56
CA SER A 52 6.10 -8.03 -2.55
C SER A 52 4.79 -7.23 -2.40
N ALA A 53 4.50 -6.71 -1.21
CA ALA A 53 3.29 -5.93 -0.91
C ALA A 53 3.53 -4.42 -0.82
N LYS A 54 4.76 -3.97 -0.52
CA LYS A 54 5.10 -2.54 -0.33
C LYS A 54 4.63 -1.64 -1.47
N GLY A 55 4.85 -2.06 -2.71
CA GLY A 55 4.46 -1.27 -3.88
C GLY A 55 2.95 -1.08 -3.97
N LEU A 56 2.19 -2.15 -3.80
CA LEU A 56 0.74 -2.13 -3.84
C LEU A 56 0.18 -1.23 -2.73
N VAL A 57 0.61 -1.47 -1.49
CA VAL A 57 0.23 -0.69 -0.32
C VAL A 57 0.48 0.79 -0.57
N ALA A 58 1.68 1.14 -1.04
CA ALA A 58 2.03 2.52 -1.34
C ALA A 58 1.10 3.16 -2.39
N ARG A 59 0.78 2.44 -3.47
CA ARG A 59 -0.14 2.93 -4.51
C ARG A 59 -1.56 3.13 -3.99
N THR A 60 -2.07 2.19 -3.18
CA THR A 60 -3.37 2.34 -2.54
C THR A 60 -3.40 3.59 -1.66
N PHE A 61 -2.45 3.77 -0.74
CA PHE A 61 -2.44 4.97 0.13
C PHE A 61 -2.33 6.27 -0.65
N LEU A 62 -1.48 6.33 -1.69
CA LEU A 62 -1.36 7.51 -2.54
C LEU A 62 -2.65 7.80 -3.33
N PHE A 63 -3.26 6.75 -3.89
CA PHE A 63 -4.53 6.86 -4.60
C PHE A 63 -5.64 7.35 -3.68
N MET A 64 -5.82 6.72 -2.51
CA MET A 64 -6.85 7.09 -1.55
C MET A 64 -6.66 8.52 -1.04
N ALA A 65 -5.41 8.95 -0.84
CA ALA A 65 -5.09 10.33 -0.47
C ALA A 65 -5.46 11.34 -1.56
N GLU A 66 -5.12 11.05 -2.82
CA GLU A 66 -5.46 11.93 -3.96
C GLU A 66 -6.97 11.95 -4.23
N HIS A 67 -7.62 10.78 -4.25
CA HIS A 67 -9.02 10.63 -4.63
C HIS A 67 -9.99 11.18 -3.58
N TYR A 68 -9.72 10.96 -2.30
CA TYR A 68 -10.59 11.39 -1.20
C TYR A 68 -10.11 12.62 -0.44
N GLY A 69 -8.97 13.21 -0.84
CA GLY A 69 -8.40 14.37 -0.16
C GLY A 69 -7.88 14.07 1.26
N LEU A 70 -7.44 12.84 1.53
CA LEU A 70 -6.87 12.48 2.83
C LEU A 70 -5.48 13.10 3.01
N THR A 71 -5.19 13.55 4.23
CA THR A 71 -3.88 14.10 4.56
C THR A 71 -2.94 12.98 5.02
N LEU A 72 -1.89 12.74 4.25
CA LEU A 72 -0.75 11.94 4.68
C LEU A 72 0.26 12.81 5.41
N SER A 73 0.86 12.29 6.48
CA SER A 73 1.99 12.96 7.11
C SER A 73 3.15 13.11 6.10
N PRO A 74 4.00 14.14 6.23
CA PRO A 74 5.12 14.33 5.29
C PRO A 74 6.06 13.12 5.21
N SER A 75 6.25 12.40 6.32
CA SER A 75 7.07 11.19 6.38
C SER A 75 6.39 10.02 5.66
N GLN A 76 5.10 9.78 5.90
CA GLN A 76 4.36 8.71 5.21
C GLN A 76 4.24 8.97 3.71
N LYS A 77 3.97 10.22 3.31
CA LYS A 77 3.93 10.58 1.89
C LYS A 77 5.27 10.27 1.19
N LYS A 78 6.39 10.66 1.81
CA LYS A 78 7.73 10.34 1.30
C LYS A 78 7.99 8.83 1.23
N LEU A 79 7.59 8.08 2.26
CA LEU A 79 7.72 6.64 2.31
C LEU A 79 6.95 5.97 1.15
N PHE A 80 5.67 6.32 0.96
CA PHE A 80 4.86 5.72 -0.08
C PHE A 80 5.32 6.14 -1.49
N ILE A 81 5.80 7.37 -1.69
CA ILE A 81 6.43 7.75 -2.97
C ILE A 81 7.67 6.89 -3.25
N ALA A 82 8.53 6.69 -2.24
CA ALA A 82 9.72 5.86 -2.39
C ALA A 82 9.37 4.39 -2.69
N TRP A 83 8.42 3.81 -1.96
CA TRP A 83 7.95 2.44 -2.18
C TRP A 83 7.27 2.26 -3.52
N ASN A 84 6.41 3.20 -3.93
CA ASN A 84 5.76 3.16 -5.24
C ASN A 84 6.80 3.15 -6.37
N LYS A 85 7.87 3.93 -6.24
CA LYS A 85 8.97 3.97 -7.22
C LYS A 85 9.83 2.71 -7.19
N ALA A 86 10.14 2.18 -6.02
CA ALA A 86 11.00 1.01 -5.87
C ALA A 86 10.31 -0.30 -6.30
N PHE A 87 9.02 -0.44 -6.01
CA PHE A 87 8.26 -1.68 -6.20
C PHE A 87 7.19 -1.49 -7.27
N LYS A 88 7.55 -1.70 -8.54
CA LYS A 88 6.64 -1.56 -9.70
C LYS A 88 5.42 -2.49 -9.59
N PRO A 89 4.24 -2.08 -10.10
CA PRO A 89 3.09 -2.97 -10.16
C PRO A 89 3.37 -4.16 -11.06
N ASN A 90 2.93 -5.33 -10.62
CA ASN A 90 3.02 -6.55 -11.40
C ASN A 90 1.81 -6.65 -12.38
N ILE A 91 1.81 -7.69 -13.21
CA ILE A 91 0.75 -7.90 -14.22
C ILE A 91 -0.62 -8.07 -13.55
N TRP A 92 -0.66 -8.86 -12.47
CA TRP A 92 -1.89 -9.14 -11.74
C TRP A 92 -2.51 -7.87 -11.16
N GLU A 93 -1.71 -7.02 -10.52
CA GLU A 93 -2.18 -5.77 -9.92
C GLU A 93 -2.79 -4.83 -10.97
N LYS A 94 -2.20 -4.74 -12.16
CA LYS A 94 -2.78 -3.95 -13.26
C LYS A 94 -4.09 -4.54 -13.77
N GLN A 95 -4.15 -5.86 -13.94
CA GLN A 95 -5.37 -6.55 -14.37
C GLN A 95 -6.50 -6.36 -13.36
N TRP A 96 -6.20 -6.56 -12.07
CA TRP A 96 -7.12 -6.32 -10.97
C TRP A 96 -7.61 -4.86 -10.97
N ALA A 97 -6.72 -3.88 -11.14
CA ALA A 97 -7.10 -2.47 -11.15
C ALA A 97 -8.06 -2.12 -12.30
N LEU A 98 -7.91 -2.77 -13.46
CA LEU A 98 -8.84 -2.63 -14.59
C LEU A 98 -10.21 -3.25 -14.28
N GLN A 99 -10.26 -4.40 -13.61
CA GLN A 99 -11.53 -5.02 -13.20
C GLN A 99 -12.25 -4.18 -12.14
N VAL A 100 -11.50 -3.67 -11.16
CA VAL A 100 -12.04 -2.76 -10.14
C VAL A 100 -12.60 -1.50 -10.78
N ALA A 101 -11.91 -0.92 -11.78
CA ALA A 101 -12.41 0.27 -12.47
C ALA A 101 -13.78 0.08 -13.11
N LEU A 102 -14.06 -1.13 -13.64
CA LEU A 102 -15.38 -1.45 -14.19
C LEU A 102 -16.49 -1.49 -13.14
N ILE A 103 -16.14 -1.77 -11.88
CA ILE A 103 -17.10 -1.87 -10.76
C ILE A 103 -17.26 -0.51 -10.07
N GLU A 104 -16.16 0.17 -9.77
CA GLU A 104 -16.12 1.46 -9.08
C GLU A 104 -16.51 2.64 -9.98
N GLY A 105 -16.32 2.52 -11.30
CA GLY A 105 -16.62 3.56 -12.28
C GLY A 105 -15.52 4.61 -12.45
N TYR A 106 -14.34 4.41 -11.85
CA TYR A 106 -13.16 5.26 -12.00
C TYR A 106 -11.87 4.44 -11.91
N GLU A 107 -10.79 4.95 -12.49
CA GLU A 107 -9.49 4.27 -12.51
C GLU A 107 -8.53 4.79 -11.44
N SER A 108 -7.75 3.89 -10.85
CA SER A 108 -6.54 4.25 -10.10
C SER A 108 -5.34 4.44 -11.03
N SER A 109 -5.06 5.70 -11.36
CA SER A 109 -3.90 6.09 -12.19
C SER A 109 -2.55 5.69 -11.56
N TYR A 110 -2.49 5.47 -10.25
CA TYR A 110 -1.31 4.94 -9.57
C TYR A 110 -1.00 3.49 -9.99
N MET A 111 -2.02 2.70 -10.33
CA MET A 111 -1.89 1.31 -10.75
C MET A 111 -1.87 1.15 -12.28
N THR A 112 -2.80 1.81 -12.99
CA THR A 112 -2.93 1.70 -14.46
C THR A 112 -1.88 2.53 -15.22
N HIS A 113 -1.52 3.71 -14.71
CA HIS A 113 -0.57 4.64 -15.32
C HIS A 113 0.67 4.88 -14.44
N TRP A 114 1.16 3.82 -13.79
CA TRP A 114 2.26 3.88 -12.83
C TRP A 114 3.49 4.66 -13.30
N GLN A 115 3.90 4.53 -14.58
CA GLN A 115 5.09 5.22 -15.10
C GLN A 115 4.99 6.75 -14.95
N VAL A 116 3.78 7.32 -15.09
CA VAL A 116 3.55 8.76 -14.90
C VAL A 116 3.56 9.09 -13.40
N LYS A 117 2.86 8.28 -12.59
CA LYS A 117 2.72 8.51 -11.15
C LYS A 117 3.99 8.24 -10.34
N ALA A 118 4.88 7.37 -10.81
CA ALA A 118 6.14 7.01 -10.15
C ALA A 118 7.20 8.12 -10.19
N HIS A 119 7.00 9.11 -11.07
CA HIS A 119 7.91 10.24 -11.27
C HIS A 119 7.32 11.59 -10.83
N ILE A 120 6.19 11.57 -10.10
CA ILE A 120 5.68 12.79 -9.46
C ILE A 120 6.71 13.26 -8.43
N ALA A 121 7.22 14.48 -8.62
CA ALA A 121 8.18 15.11 -7.72
C ALA A 121 7.56 15.34 -6.33
N LEU A 122 8.41 15.29 -5.30
CA LEU A 122 8.05 15.57 -3.90
C LEU A 122 7.54 16.99 -3.69
#